data_AF-A0A1C0YVA9-F1
#
_entry.id   AF-A0A1C0YVA9-F1
#
_cell.length_a   1.000
_cell.length_b   1.000
_cell.length_c   1.000
_cell.angle_alpha   90.00
_cell.angle_beta   90.00
_cell.angle_gamma   90.00
#
_symmetry.space_group_name_H-M   'P 1'
#
loop_
_entity.id
_entity.type
_entity.pdbx_description
1 polymer ?
#
loop_
_entity_poly.entity_id
_entity_poly.type
_entity_poly.pdbx_seq_one_letter_code
_entity_poly.pdbx_strand_id
1 'polypeptide(L)' 'MNQQALRRIPLHKLIDLKVDFAFKQLFGSERNKHITIVFLNAILARTGRDTIKERLYAPCDSRSWGSAQASSPRAVAGS' A
#
# COMPACT_ATOMS: atom_id res chain seq x y z
N MET A 1 -27.35 5.32 -22.25
CA MET A 1 -27.19 4.77 -20.88
C MET A 1 -28.54 4.24 -20.42
N ASN A 2 -28.64 2.95 -20.10
CA ASN A 2 -29.90 2.31 -19.72
C ASN A 2 -30.27 2.67 -18.27
N GLN A 3 -31.22 3.59 -18.09
CA GLN A 3 -31.58 4.17 -16.78
C GLN A 3 -32.31 3.17 -15.85
N GLN A 4 -32.65 1.97 -16.33
CA GLN A 4 -33.41 0.98 -15.57
C GLN A 4 -32.60 0.34 -14.43
N ALA A 5 -31.27 0.27 -14.53
CA ALA A 5 -30.42 -0.28 -13.47
C ALA A 5 -30.30 0.63 -12.24
N LEU A 6 -30.34 1.95 -12.44
CA LEU A 6 -30.22 2.95 -11.36
C LEU A 6 -31.50 3.10 -10.52
N ARG A 7 -32.67 2.67 -11.04
CA ARG A 7 -33.96 2.81 -10.32
C ARG A 7 -34.10 1.87 -9.12
N ARG A 8 -33.25 0.85 -8.99
CA ARG A 8 -33.31 -0.12 -7.87
C ARG A 8 -32.47 0.28 -6.67
N ILE A 9 -31.61 1.29 -6.81
CA ILE A 9 -30.79 1.79 -5.71
C ILE A 9 -31.48 3.06 -5.19
N PRO A 10 -31.85 3.11 -3.91
CA PRO A 10 -32.42 4.33 -3.35
C PRO A 10 -31.42 5.48 -3.50
N LEU A 11 -31.89 6.62 -4.03
CA LEU A 11 -31.04 7.79 -4.30
C LEU A 11 -30.29 8.30 -3.06
N HIS A 12 -30.89 8.13 -1.87
CA HIS A 12 -30.27 8.48 -0.58
C HIS A 12 -29.10 7.56 -0.17
N LYS A 13 -28.89 6.44 -0.87
CA LYS A 13 -27.75 5.53 -0.66
C LYS A 13 -26.66 5.74 -1.70
N LEU A 14 -26.88 6.58 -2.71
CA LEU A 14 -25.85 6.94 -3.68
C LEU A 14 -25.02 8.08 -3.12
N ILE A 15 -23.70 7.89 -3.10
CA ILE A 15 -22.79 9.02 -2.95
C ILE A 15 -22.95 9.93 -4.17
N ASP A 16 -23.01 11.24 -3.94
CA ASP A 16 -23.01 12.23 -5.01
C ASP A 16 -21.81 12.01 -5.93
N LEU A 17 -22.04 11.88 -7.23
CA LEU A 17 -20.98 11.60 -8.20
C LEU A 17 -19.85 12.63 -8.16
N LYS A 18 -20.18 13.90 -7.85
CA LYS A 18 -19.19 14.96 -7.66
C LYS A 18 -18.28 14.70 -6.46
N VAL A 19 -18.86 14.20 -5.37
CA VAL A 19 -18.12 13.85 -4.15
C VAL A 19 -17.24 12.64 -4.42
N ASP A 20 -17.78 11.60 -5.07
CA ASP A 20 -17.00 10.42 -5.48
C ASP A 20 -15.81 10.80 -6.37
N PHE A 21 -16.04 11.65 -7.37
CA PHE A 21 -14.98 12.11 -8.26
C PHE A 21 -13.91 12.92 -7.52
N ALA A 22 -14.30 13.89 -6.69
CA ALA A 22 -13.36 14.69 -5.91
C ALA A 22 -12.54 13.82 -4.94
N PHE A 23 -13.18 12.84 -4.30
CA PHE A 23 -12.51 11.90 -3.40
C PHE A 23 -11.46 11.07 -4.13
N LYS A 24 -11.78 10.56 -5.32
CA LYS A 24 -10.83 9.84 -6.17
C LYS A 24 -9.67 10.73 -6.62
N GLN A 25 -9.91 11.99 -6.95
CA GLN A 25 -8.83 12.91 -7.34
C GLN A 25 -7.91 13.24 -6.17
N LEU A 26 -8.46 13.42 -4.97
CA LEU A 26 -7.69 13.75 -3.77
C LEU A 26 -6.89 12.56 -3.24
N PHE A 27 -7.47 11.36 -3.22
CA PHE A 27 -6.88 10.20 -2.52
C PHE A 27 -6.49 9.04 -3.44
N GLY A 28 -7.00 9.01 -4.68
CA GLY A 28 -6.85 7.88 -5.60
C GLY A 28 -5.67 8.00 -6.58
N SER A 29 -4.83 9.02 -6.44
CA SER A 29 -3.62 9.21 -7.26
C SER A 29 -2.37 9.00 -6.41
N GLU A 30 -1.38 8.26 -6.93
CA GLU A 30 -0.08 8.06 -6.28
C GLU A 30 0.64 9.40 -6.00
N ARG A 31 0.46 10.40 -6.88
CA ARG A 31 1.03 11.74 -6.68
C ARG A 31 0.52 12.41 -5.39
N ASN A 32 -0.69 12.04 -4.96
CA ASN A 32 -1.37 12.60 -3.81
C ASN A 32 -1.31 11.68 -2.58
N LYS A 33 -0.59 10.56 -2.67
CA LYS A 33 -0.46 9.57 -1.59
C LYS A 33 -0.06 10.18 -0.24
N HIS A 34 0.79 11.20 -0.24
CA HIS A 34 1.18 11.91 0.98
C HIS A 34 -0.02 12.52 1.72
N ILE A 35 -1.00 13.07 0.99
CA ILE A 35 -2.25 13.63 1.55
C ILE A 35 -3.06 12.51 2.20
N THR A 36 -3.22 11.37 1.51
CA THR A 36 -3.90 10.19 2.03
C THR A 36 -3.26 9.69 3.32
N ILE A 37 -1.93 9.57 3.36
CA ILE A 37 -1.20 9.11 4.54
C ILE A 37 -1.40 10.07 5.73
N VAL A 38 -1.25 11.38 5.51
CA VAL A 38 -1.45 12.38 6.57
C VAL A 38 -2.90 12.36 7.09
N PHE A 39 -3.87 12.29 6.19
CA PHE A 39 -5.29 12.21 6.54
C PHE A 39 -5.59 10.98 7.40
N LEU A 40 -5.12 9.80 6.98
CA LEU A 40 -5.32 8.56 7.73
C LEU A 40 -4.60 8.60 9.09
N ASN A 41 -3.37 9.13 9.14
CA ASN A 41 -2.63 9.29 10.38
C ASN A 41 -3.33 10.22 11.36
N ALA A 42 -3.98 11.29 10.89
CA ALA A 42 -4.77 12.17 11.74
C ALA A 42 -5.97 11.43 12.37
N ILE A 43 -6.62 10.52 11.65
CA ILE A 43 -7.70 9.67 12.18
C ILE A 43 -7.15 8.66 13.18
N LEU A 44 -6.05 7.98 12.84
CA LEU A 44 -5.44 6.96 13.69
C LEU A 44 -4.96 7.52 15.03
N ALA A 45 -4.36 8.72 15.01
CA ALA A 45 -3.94 9.45 16.20
C ALA A 45 -5.09 9.70 17.18
N ARG A 46 -6.31 9.96 16.67
CA ARG A 46 -7.51 10.11 17.51
C ARG A 46 -7.96 8.80 18.16
N THR A 47 -7.63 7.67 17.53
CA THR A 47 -8.00 6.32 18.01
C THR A 47 -6.89 5.63 18.81
N GLY A 48 -5.75 6.29 19.01
CA GLY A 48 -4.59 5.73 19.73
C GLY A 48 -3.88 4.59 18.99
N ARG A 49 -4.00 4.51 17.66
CA ARG A 49 -3.36 3.48 16.83
C ARG A 49 -2.03 3.97 16.25
N ASP A 50 -1.19 3.02 15.88
CA ASP A 50 0.10 3.31 15.24
C ASP A 50 -0.05 4.05 13.91
N THR A 51 0.91 4.93 13.61
CA THR A 51 0.95 5.71 12.38
C THR A 51 1.37 4.86 11.18
N ILE A 52 0.73 5.07 10.04
CA ILE A 52 1.11 4.52 8.75
C ILE A 52 2.41 5.18 8.29
N LYS A 53 3.40 4.36 7.96
CA LYS A 53 4.66 4.76 7.32
C LYS A 53 4.68 4.26 5.89
N GLU A 54 5.11 5.11 4.97
CA GLU A 54 5.36 4.69 3.60
C GLU A 54 6.54 3.71 3.56
N ARG A 55 6.35 2.57 2.91
CA ARG A 55 7.42 1.62 2.63
C ARG A 55 7.81 1.73 1.16
N LEU A 56 9.05 2.12 0.89
CA LEU A 56 9.66 1.94 -0.42
C LEU A 56 9.92 0.45 -0.60
N TYR A 57 9.45 -0.12 -1.71
CA TYR A 57 9.82 -1.48 -2.06
C TYR A 57 11.31 -1.48 -2.38
N ALA A 58 12.11 -2.19 -1.58
CA ALA A 58 13.51 -2.35 -1.90
C ALA A 58 13.61 -3.11 -3.24
N PRO A 59 14.50 -2.69 -4.15
CA PRO A 59 14.87 -3.51 -5.29
C PRO A 59 15.28 -4.89 -4.79
N CYS A 60 14.69 -5.94 -5.38
CA CYS A 60 15.13 -7.30 -5.11
C CYS A 60 16.48 -7.48 -5.82
N ASP A 61 17.57 -7.16 -5.13
CA ASP A 61 18.91 -7.39 -5.63
C ASP A 61 19.17 -8.90 -5.66
N SER A 62 19.04 -9.49 -6.85
CA SER A 62 19.37 -10.89 -7.18
C SER A 62 20.82 -11.28 -6.88
N ARG A 63 21.66 -10.33 -6.43
CA ARG A 63 23.07 -10.52 -6.10
C ARG A 63 23.32 -10.96 -4.64
N SER A 64 22.28 -10.99 -3.81
CA SER A 64 22.40 -11.32 -2.38
C SER A 64 22.37 -12.82 -2.07
N TRP A 65 22.12 -13.69 -3.06
CA TRP A 65 22.01 -15.14 -2.91
C TRP A 65 23.30 -15.93 -3.24
N GLY A 66 24.45 -15.25 -3.39
CA GLY A 66 25.69 -15.87 -3.88
C GLY A 66 26.83 -16.03 -2.86
N SER A 67 26.76 -15.49 -1.65
CA SER A 67 27.92 -15.40 -0.75
C SER A 67 27.90 -16.34 0.47
N ALA A 68 26.91 -17.24 0.56
CA ALA A 68 26.85 -18.27 1.61
C ALA A 68 27.16 -19.66 1.04
N GLN A 69 28.30 -19.84 0.38
CA GLN A 69 28.89 -21.17 0.19
C GLN A 69 30.32 -21.22 0.72
N ALA A 70 30.42 -21.93 1.85
CA ALA A 70 31.55 -22.73 2.30
C ALA A 70 32.87 -22.00 2.61
N SER A 71 32.90 -21.36 3.78
CA SER A 71 34.08 -21.47 4.64
C SER A 71 34.34 -22.95 4.94
N SER A 72 35.35 -23.47 4.25
CA SER A 72 35.98 -24.78 4.43
C SER A 72 36.41 -25.03 5.88
N PRO A 73 36.30 -26.27 6.38
CA PRO A 73 37.28 -26.81 7.31
C PRO A 73 38.14 -27.85 6.58
N ARG A 74 39.39 -27.45 6.39
CA ARG A 74 40.57 -28.25 6.07
C ARG A 74 40.60 -29.55 6.89
N ALA A 75 40.31 -30.69 6.26
CA ALA A 75 40.54 -32.00 6.87
C ALA A 75 42.04 -32.32 6.82
N VAL A 76 42.59 -32.56 8.00
CA VAL A 76 43.96 -32.91 8.32
C VAL A 76 44.35 -34.27 7.73
N ALA A 77 45.62 -34.37 7.33
CA ALA A 77 46.27 -35.59 6.85
C ALA A 77 46.23 -36.72 7.90
N GLY A 78 46.16 -37.97 7.44
CA GLY A 78 46.38 -39.13 8.29
C GLY A 78 46.07 -40.47 7.63
N SER A 79 47.06 -41.03 6.92
CA SER A 79 47.55 -42.44 6.93
C SER A 79 48.17 -42.80 5.60
#